data_AF-A0A9E4W6H8-F1
#
_entry.id   AF-A0A9E4W6H8-F1
#
_cell.length_a   1.000
_cell.length_b   1.000
_cell.length_c   1.000
_cell.angle_alpha   90.00
_cell.angle_beta   90.00
_cell.angle_gamma   90.00
#
_symmetry.space_group_name_H-M   'P 1'
#
loop_
_entity.id
_entity.type
_entity.pdbx_description
1 polymer ?
#
loop_
_entity_poly.entity_id
_entity_poly.type
_entity_poly.pdbx_seq_one_letter_code
_entity_poly.pdbx_strand_id
1 'polypeptide(L)' 'MIEGSQLRRGNTIEIDGTLYSVIEVDHIKMGRGSAQVRMKLRD' A
#
# COMPACT_ATOMS: atom_id res chain seq x y z
N MET A 1 3.68 3.12 13.24
CA MET A 1 4.41 2.54 12.09
C MET A 1 3.50 1.46 11.51
N ILE A 2 2.91 1.68 10.34
CA ILE A 2 2.07 0.68 9.66
C ILE A 2 2.97 -0.12 8.73
N GLU A 3 2.85 -1.44 8.73
CA GLU A 3 3.58 -2.29 7.79
C GLU A 3 2.87 -2.30 6.43
N GLY A 4 3.65 -2.30 5.35
CA GLY A 4 3.17 -2.49 3.97
C GLY A 4 2.24 -3.70 3.81
N SER A 5 2.46 -4.74 4.62
CA SER A 5 1.72 -6.01 4.63
C SER A 5 0.31 -5.90 5.25
N GLN A 6 0.06 -4.87 6.07
CA GLN A 6 -1.21 -4.67 6.77
C GLN A 6 -2.15 -3.73 6.01
N LEU A 7 -1.69 -3.14 4.91
CA LEU A 7 -2.51 -2.32 4.03
C LEU A 7 -3.56 -3.19 3.34
N ARG A 8 -4.81 -2.81 3.54
CA ARG A 8 -5.96 -3.38 2.84
C ARG A 8 -6.66 -2.30 2.06
N ARG A 9 -7.41 -2.73 1.04
CA ARG A 9 -8.35 -1.86 0.33
C ARG A 9 -9.33 -1.23 1.31
N GLY A 10 -9.49 0.09 1.23
CA GLY A 10 -10.33 0.89 2.11
C GLY A 10 -9.58 1.55 3.28
N ASN A 11 -8.29 1.22 3.48
CA ASN A 11 -7.48 1.96 4.45
C ASN A 11 -7.24 3.40 3.96
N THR A 12 -7.35 4.35 4.87
CA THR A 12 -6.91 5.74 4.63
C THR A 12 -5.48 5.88 5.14
N ILE A 13 -4.60 6.45 4.31
CA ILE A 13 -3.22 6.75 4.66
C ILE A 13 -2.95 8.24 4.47
N GLU A 14 -2.10 8.80 5.30
CA GLU A 14 -1.64 10.17 5.16
C GLU A 14 -0.27 10.17 4.48
N ILE A 15 -0.16 10.90 3.37
CA ILE A 15 1.09 11.14 2.66
C ILE A 15 1.21 12.65 2.48
N ASP A 16 2.30 13.22 3.03
CA ASP A 16 2.62 14.65 2.93
C ASP A 16 1.45 15.57 3.35
N GLY A 17 0.70 15.19 4.39
CA GLY A 17 -0.45 15.94 4.92
C GLY A 17 -1.75 15.78 4.14
N THR A 18 -1.77 14.95 3.10
CA THR A 18 -2.97 14.64 2.30
C THR A 18 -3.45 13.22 2.61
N LEU A 19 -4.76 13.05 2.80
CA LEU A 19 -5.38 11.75 3.08
C LEU A 19 -5.72 11.05 1.77
N TYR A 20 -5.21 9.84 1.60
CA TYR A 20 -5.50 8.99 0.45
C TYR A 20 -6.20 7.72 0.88
N SER A 21 -7.19 7.32 0.11
CA SER A 21 -7.86 6.02 0.24
C SER A 21 -7.18 4.98 -0.65
N VAL A 22 -6.76 3.87 -0.04
CA VAL A 22 -6.15 2.74 -0.74
C VAL A 22 -7.25 1.98 -1.48
N ILE A 23 -7.20 2.00 -2.81
CA ILE A 23 -8.19 1.33 -3.66
C ILE A 23 -7.78 -0.07 -4.07
N GLU A 24 -6.47 -0.35 -4.11
CA GLU A 24 -5.90 -1.63 -4.53
C GLU A 24 -4.53 -1.83 -3.89
N VAL A 25 -4.22 -3.07 -3.53
CA VAL A 25 -2.93 -3.47 -2.94
C VAL A 25 -2.47 -4.75 -3.62
N ASP A 26 -1.32 -4.70 -4.27
CA ASP A 26 -0.67 -5.84 -4.89
C ASP A 26 0.59 -6.20 -4.10
N HIS A 27 0.64 -7.44 -3.63
CA HIS A 27 1.84 -7.99 -3.02
C HIS A 27 2.64 -8.76 -4.08
N ILE A 28 3.75 -8.18 -4.52
CA ILE A 28 4.58 -8.69 -5.61
C ILE A 28 5.83 -9.31 -5.01
N LYS A 29 6.00 -10.62 -5.21
CA LYS A 29 7.21 -11.35 -4.86
C LYS A 29 7.77 -12.02 -6.10
N MET A 30 8.81 -11.43 -6.70
CA MET A 30 9.46 -11.99 -7.88
C MET A 30 10.70 -12.81 -7.52
N GLY A 31 10.67 -14.10 -7.86
CA GLY A 31 11.79 -15.02 -7.69
C GLY A 31 12.29 -15.10 -6.25
N ARG A 32 13.61 -14.94 -6.07
CA ARG A 32 14.29 -14.93 -4.76
C ARG A 32 14.52 -13.51 -4.20
N GLY A 33 13.94 -12.48 -4.81
CA GLY A 33 14.11 -11.08 -4.40
C GLY A 33 13.28 -10.67 -3.19
N SER A 34 13.49 -9.44 -2.73
CA SER A 34 12.68 -8.82 -1.68
C SER A 34 11.23 -8.62 -2.16
N ALA A 35 10.29 -8.75 -1.22
CA ALA A 35 8.88 -8.50 -1.48
C ALA A 35 8.62 -7.01 -1.68
N GLN A 36 7.78 -6.68 -2.66
CA GLN A 36 7.33 -5.32 -2.93
C GLN A 36 5.82 -5.24 -2.75
N VAL A 37 5.34 -4.11 -2.22
CA VAL A 37 3.91 -3.81 -2.14
C VAL A 37 3.64 -2.62 -3.06
N ARG A 38 2.77 -2.82 -4.04
CA ARG A 38 2.27 -1.74 -4.90
C ARG A 38 0.86 -1.38 -4.43
N MET A 39 0.62 -0.09 -4.27
CA MET A 39 -0.67 0.43 -3.82
C MET A 39 -1.19 1.37 -4.89
N LYS A 40 -2.48 1.29 -5.21
CA LYS A 40 -3.16 2.39 -5.91
C LYS A 40 -3.92 3.21 -4.89
N LEU A 41 -3.76 4.52 -5.00
CA LEU A 41 -4.33 5.51 -4.10
C LEU A 41 -5.36 6.34 -4.85
N ARG A 42 -6.37 6.77 -4.12
CA ARG A 42 -7.38 7.72 -4.56
C ARG A 42 -7.48 8.82 -3.53
N ASP A 43 -7.46 10.06 -3.99
CA ASP A 43 -7.85 11.23 -3.20
C ASP A 43 -9.36 11.20 -2.95
#